data_AF-A0A1Y5GNF1-F1
#
_entry.id   AF-A0A1Y5GNF1-F1
#
_cell.length_a   1.000
_cell.length_b   1.000
_cell.length_c   1.000
_cell.angle_alpha   90.00
_cell.angle_beta   90.00
_cell.angle_gamma   90.00
#
_symmetry.space_group_name_H-M   'P 1'
#
loop_
_entity.id
_entity.type
_entity.pdbx_description
1 polymer ?
#
loop_
_entity_poly.entity_id
_entity_poly.type
_entity_poly.pdbx_seq_one_letter_code
_entity_poly.pdbx_strand_id
1 'polypeptide(L)'
;MGMFSRLTDIINANINSLLEKAENPEKLIRLIIQEMEETLVEVRSQAAKNIAEKKTLTRQLRSLEAKVADWQQKAELALAKGREDLARSALVEKQKSEQSLESVHAEMSSIDEMLDGVQSDCQRLQDKLAEAKRRQESMVLRQQSAEVRLKARRTIDTGNIDNAIARFERYQQKVDQVEAEVEAFDFAKNQSLESQIAELENQDLIEQQLQEMKKKVVNG
;
A
#
# COMPACT_ATOMS: atom_id res chain seq x y z
N MET A 1 -8.22 -15.11 9.87
CA MET A 1 -8.24 -13.92 8.99
C MET A 1 -7.20 -14.09 7.91
N GLY A 2 -7.53 -13.76 6.66
CA GLY A 2 -6.56 -13.80 5.55
C GLY A 2 -5.56 -12.64 5.63
N MET A 3 -4.38 -12.81 5.02
CA MET A 3 -3.32 -11.80 4.94
C MET A 3 -3.84 -10.45 4.43
N PHE A 4 -4.61 -10.46 3.33
CA PHE A 4 -5.19 -9.26 2.73
C PHE A 4 -6.20 -8.56 3.64
N SER A 5 -7.01 -9.31 4.40
CA SER A 5 -7.91 -8.71 5.40
C SER A 5 -7.11 -7.95 6.45
N ARG A 6 -6.03 -8.56 6.97
CA ARG A 6 -5.15 -7.94 7.96
C ARG A 6 -4.49 -6.68 7.41
N LEU A 7 -3.99 -6.74 6.18
CA LEU A 7 -3.40 -5.61 5.48
C LEU A 7 -4.39 -4.44 5.36
N THR A 8 -5.61 -4.71 4.91
CA THR A 8 -6.67 -3.70 4.79
C THR A 8 -7.05 -3.11 6.15
N ASP A 9 -7.16 -3.94 7.19
CA ASP A 9 -7.44 -3.48 8.55
C ASP A 9 -6.32 -2.54 9.05
N ILE A 10 -5.06 -2.90 8.82
CA ILE A 10 -3.89 -2.08 9.17
C ILE A 10 -3.88 -0.75 8.37
N ILE A 11 -4.15 -0.80 7.06
CA ILE A 11 -4.20 0.38 6.17
C ILE A 11 -5.38 1.30 6.50
N ASN A 12 -6.45 0.80 7.11
CA ASN A 12 -7.59 1.62 7.50
C ASN A 12 -7.54 2.03 8.99
N ALA A 13 -6.73 1.37 9.82
CA ALA A 13 -6.62 1.66 11.23
C ALA A 13 -6.12 3.08 11.52
N ASN A 14 -6.85 3.83 12.35
CA ASN A 14 -6.35 5.08 12.90
C ASN A 14 -5.46 4.80 14.11
N ILE A 15 -4.14 4.94 13.93
CA ILE A 15 -3.16 4.69 14.99
C ILE A 15 -3.44 5.57 16.23
N ASN A 16 -3.89 6.82 16.07
CA ASN A 16 -4.20 7.69 17.21
C ASN A 16 -5.33 7.13 18.06
N SER A 17 -6.44 6.72 17.42
CA SER A 17 -7.55 6.12 18.16
C SER A 17 -7.15 4.82 18.86
N LEU A 18 -6.20 4.06 18.31
CA LEU A 18 -5.70 2.84 18.95
C LEU A 18 -4.85 3.16 20.17
N LEU A 19 -3.98 4.17 20.08
CA LEU A 19 -3.11 4.59 21.19
C LEU A 19 -3.88 5.25 22.33
N GLU A 20 -4.88 6.08 22.05
CA GLU A 20 -5.70 6.76 23.07
C GLU A 20 -6.47 5.79 23.98
N LYS A 21 -6.88 4.64 23.43
CA LYS A 21 -7.63 3.62 24.15
C LYS A 21 -6.73 2.58 24.84
N ALA A 22 -5.42 2.66 24.64
CA ALA A 22 -4.49 1.66 25.12
C ALA A 22 -4.03 1.94 26.55
N GLU A 23 -4.08 0.92 27.41
CA GLU A 23 -3.49 1.01 28.75
C GLU A 23 -1.97 1.20 28.71
N ASN A 24 -1.30 0.60 27.70
CA ASN A 24 0.14 0.65 27.51
C ASN A 24 0.47 1.03 26.06
N PRO A 25 0.41 2.33 25.69
CA PRO A 25 0.51 2.76 24.30
C PRO A 25 1.92 2.54 23.72
N GLU A 26 2.99 2.58 24.52
CA GLU A 26 4.36 2.25 24.10
C GLU A 26 4.55 0.77 23.71
N LYS A 27 3.81 -0.13 24.35
CA LYS A 27 3.83 -1.55 24.00
C LYS A 27 2.99 -1.78 22.75
N LEU A 28 1.82 -1.15 22.68
CA LEU A 28 0.92 -1.28 21.54
C LEU A 28 1.57 -0.79 20.25
N ILE A 29 2.21 0.40 20.25
CA ILE A 29 2.83 0.93 19.04
C ILE A 29 3.98 0.05 18.52
N ARG A 30 4.74 -0.58 19.43
CA ARG A 30 5.78 -1.56 19.05
C ARG A 30 5.18 -2.79 18.39
N LEU A 31 4.08 -3.31 18.92
CA LEU A 31 3.38 -4.46 18.33
C LEU A 31 2.81 -4.12 16.95
N ILE A 32 2.21 -2.93 16.80
CA ILE A 32 1.68 -2.46 15.50
C ILE A 32 2.82 -2.34 14.47
N ILE A 33 3.95 -1.74 14.84
CA ILE A 33 5.12 -1.62 13.96
C ILE A 33 5.62 -3.01 13.53
N GLN A 34 5.75 -3.94 14.48
CA GLN A 34 6.16 -5.30 14.18
C GLN A 34 5.18 -5.99 13.22
N GLU A 35 3.88 -5.89 13.48
CA GLU A 35 2.84 -6.49 12.63
C GLU A 35 2.85 -5.89 11.21
N MET A 36 3.05 -4.58 11.08
CA MET A 36 3.23 -3.90 9.79
C MET A 36 4.49 -4.40 9.05
N GLU A 37 5.61 -4.57 9.75
CA GLU A 37 6.85 -5.08 9.17
C GLU A 37 6.71 -6.53 8.69
N GLU A 38 6.11 -7.40 9.51
CA GLU A 38 5.81 -8.79 9.16
C GLU A 38 4.88 -8.86 7.95
N THR A 39 3.80 -8.07 7.95
CA THR A 39 2.86 -8.00 6.83
C THR A 39 3.54 -7.51 5.55
N LEU A 40 4.45 -6.52 5.63
CA LEU A 40 5.20 -6.04 4.46
C LEU A 40 6.10 -7.13 3.87
N VAL A 41 6.72 -7.97 4.71
CA VAL A 41 7.52 -9.12 4.26
C VAL A 41 6.64 -10.16 3.58
N GLU A 42 5.49 -10.49 4.17
CA GLU A 42 4.51 -11.42 3.61
C GLU A 42 4.02 -10.98 2.22
N VAL A 43 3.61 -9.70 2.10
CA VAL A 43 3.11 -9.13 0.84
C VAL A 43 4.21 -9.13 -0.23
N ARG A 44 5.45 -8.75 0.12
CA ARG A 44 6.60 -8.81 -0.82
C ARG A 44 6.89 -10.24 -1.28
N SER A 45 6.78 -11.22 -0.38
CA SER A 45 6.95 -12.63 -0.73
C SER A 45 5.88 -13.10 -1.73
N GLN A 46 4.62 -12.69 -1.54
CA GLN A 46 3.56 -13.00 -2.48
C GLN A 46 3.75 -12.30 -3.83
N ALA A 47 4.14 -11.02 -3.84
CA ALA A 47 4.49 -10.30 -5.05
C ALA A 47 5.61 -11.01 -5.84
N ALA A 48 6.65 -11.49 -5.13
CA ALA A 48 7.74 -12.22 -5.76
C ALA A 48 7.28 -13.52 -6.43
N LYS A 49 6.33 -14.25 -5.81
CA LYS A 49 5.72 -15.46 -6.42
C LYS A 49 4.96 -15.10 -7.70
N ASN A 50 4.10 -14.07 -7.65
CA ASN A 50 3.33 -13.62 -8.81
C ASN A 50 4.25 -13.14 -9.95
N ILE A 51 5.36 -12.46 -9.62
CA ILE A 51 6.38 -12.07 -10.62
C ILE A 51 7.05 -13.30 -11.25
N ALA A 52 7.35 -14.33 -10.46
CA ALA A 52 7.93 -15.57 -10.97
C ALA A 52 6.94 -16.32 -11.89
N GLU A 53 5.66 -16.34 -11.52
CA GLU A 53 4.57 -16.89 -12.33
C GLU A 53 4.42 -16.12 -13.65
N LYS A 54 4.38 -14.78 -13.61
CA LYS A 54 4.38 -13.93 -14.81
C LYS A 54 5.55 -14.24 -15.73
N LYS A 55 6.76 -14.44 -15.19
CA LYS A 55 7.95 -14.83 -15.99
C LYS A 55 7.77 -16.20 -16.64
N THR A 56 7.09 -17.13 -15.98
CA THR A 56 6.79 -18.46 -16.51
C THR A 56 5.79 -18.36 -17.65
N LEU A 57 4.69 -17.62 -17.47
CA LEU A 57 3.71 -17.33 -18.52
C LEU A 57 4.34 -16.61 -19.71
N THR A 58 5.24 -15.65 -19.47
CA THR A 58 5.97 -14.95 -20.54
C THR A 58 6.79 -15.92 -21.40
N ARG A 59 7.41 -16.95 -20.80
CA ARG A 59 8.14 -17.98 -21.56
C ARG A 59 7.19 -18.88 -22.33
N GLN A 60 6.06 -19.25 -21.73
CA GLN A 60 5.02 -20.04 -22.39
C GLN A 60 4.42 -19.30 -23.60
N LEU A 61 4.15 -18.01 -23.45
CA LEU A 61 3.68 -17.12 -24.50
C LEU A 61 4.64 -17.13 -25.70
N ARG A 62 5.94 -16.89 -25.47
CA ARG A 62 6.96 -16.97 -26.54
C ARG A 62 6.99 -18.33 -27.24
N SER A 63 6.83 -19.42 -26.49
CA SER A 63 6.77 -20.77 -27.08
C SER A 63 5.53 -20.98 -27.94
N LEU A 64 4.39 -20.44 -27.53
CA LEU A 64 3.14 -20.54 -28.29
C LEU A 64 3.17 -19.64 -29.54
N GLU A 65 3.70 -18.43 -29.44
CA GLU A 65 3.93 -17.55 -30.60
C GLU A 65 4.79 -18.24 -31.67
N ALA A 66 5.88 -18.88 -31.25
CA ALA A 66 6.72 -19.67 -32.16
C ALA A 66 5.96 -20.82 -32.81
N LYS A 67 5.09 -21.53 -32.06
CA LYS A 67 4.23 -22.59 -32.61
C LYS A 67 3.22 -22.06 -33.62
N VAL A 68 2.59 -20.91 -33.34
CA VAL A 68 1.65 -20.26 -34.28
C VAL A 68 2.37 -19.92 -35.59
N ALA A 69 3.56 -19.32 -35.51
CA ALA A 69 4.36 -19.00 -36.68
C ALA A 69 4.80 -20.25 -37.47
N ASP A 70 5.22 -21.31 -36.78
CA ASP A 70 5.61 -22.59 -37.39
C ASP A 70 4.42 -23.27 -38.10
N TRP A 71 3.25 -23.32 -37.46
CA TRP A 71 2.04 -23.86 -38.09
C TRP A 71 1.58 -23.03 -39.29
N GLN A 72 1.73 -21.70 -39.22
CA GLN A 72 1.47 -20.82 -40.36
C GLN A 72 2.39 -21.17 -41.54
N GLN A 73 3.71 -21.28 -41.32
CA GLN A 73 4.67 -21.64 -42.36
C GLN A 73 4.38 -23.03 -42.96
N LYS A 74 4.02 -24.01 -42.11
CA LYS A 74 3.63 -25.36 -42.56
C LYS A 74 2.37 -25.34 -43.42
N ALA A 75 1.37 -24.53 -43.05
CA ALA A 75 0.15 -24.37 -43.83
C ALA A 75 0.45 -23.77 -45.22
N GLU A 76 1.26 -22.71 -45.27
CA GLU A 76 1.69 -22.06 -46.51
C GLU A 76 2.48 -23.03 -47.42
N LEU A 77 3.41 -23.80 -46.85
CA LEU A 77 4.18 -24.80 -47.59
C LEU A 77 3.30 -25.91 -48.16
N ALA A 78 2.34 -26.40 -47.38
CA ALA A 78 1.40 -27.42 -47.83
C ALA A 78 0.53 -26.91 -48.99
N LEU A 79 0.05 -25.67 -48.88
CA LEU A 79 -0.74 -25.02 -49.93
C LEU A 79 0.09 -24.81 -51.21
N ALA A 80 1.34 -24.36 -51.10
CA ALA A 80 2.25 -24.20 -52.24
C ALA A 80 2.54 -25.53 -52.97
N LYS A 81 2.42 -26.66 -52.27
CA LYS A 81 2.56 -28.01 -52.83
C LYS A 81 1.23 -28.63 -53.27
N GLY A 82 0.13 -27.87 -53.28
CA GLY A 82 -1.20 -28.33 -53.67
C GLY A 82 -1.85 -29.33 -52.69
N ARG A 83 -1.34 -29.45 -51.46
CA ARG A 83 -1.90 -30.33 -50.42
C ARG A 83 -2.79 -29.55 -49.47
N GLU A 84 -4.00 -29.22 -49.94
CA GLU A 84 -4.98 -28.43 -49.18
C GLU A 84 -5.45 -29.11 -47.87
N ASP A 85 -5.51 -30.44 -47.87
CA ASP A 85 -5.84 -31.26 -46.70
C ASP A 85 -4.85 -31.05 -45.53
N LEU A 86 -3.56 -31.05 -45.85
CA LEU A 86 -2.50 -30.75 -44.88
C LEU A 86 -2.49 -29.29 -44.47
N ALA A 87 -2.75 -28.37 -45.40
CA ALA A 87 -2.84 -26.93 -45.09
C ALA A 87 -3.97 -26.65 -44.09
N ARG A 88 -5.16 -27.22 -44.30
CA ARG A 88 -6.29 -27.11 -43.37
C ARG A 88 -5.95 -27.70 -41.99
N SER A 89 -5.30 -28.86 -41.96
CA SER A 89 -4.89 -29.50 -40.71
C SER A 89 -3.89 -28.64 -39.92
N ALA A 90 -2.91 -28.04 -40.60
CA ALA A 90 -1.96 -27.11 -39.98
C ALA A 90 -2.65 -25.85 -39.44
N LEU A 91 -3.63 -25.30 -40.16
CA LEU A 91 -4.42 -24.16 -39.69
C LEU A 91 -5.27 -24.48 -38.45
N VAL A 92 -5.78 -25.71 -38.32
CA VAL A 92 -6.49 -26.15 -37.10
C VAL A 92 -5.54 -26.16 -35.89
N GLU A 93 -4.32 -26.66 -36.05
CA GLU A 93 -3.32 -26.66 -34.97
C GLU A 93 -2.82 -25.24 -34.64
N LYS A 94 -2.70 -24.38 -35.65
CA LYS A 94 -2.45 -22.95 -35.47
C LYS A 94 -3.55 -22.32 -34.61
N GLN A 95 -4.82 -22.53 -34.95
CA GLN A 95 -5.96 -21.96 -34.24
C GLN A 95 -6.00 -22.42 -32.77
N LYS A 96 -5.71 -23.69 -32.48
CA LYS A 96 -5.59 -24.18 -31.09
C LYS A 96 -4.47 -23.46 -30.31
N SER A 97 -3.35 -23.20 -30.98
CA SER A 97 -2.22 -22.48 -30.38
C SER A 97 -2.56 -21.00 -30.13
N GLU A 98 -3.33 -20.37 -31.03
CA GLU A 98 -3.86 -19.00 -30.85
C GLU A 98 -4.85 -18.90 -29.69
N GLN A 99 -5.78 -19.86 -29.55
CA GLN A 99 -6.69 -19.91 -28.39
C GLN A 99 -5.92 -20.06 -27.07
N SER A 100 -4.84 -20.84 -27.09
CA SER A 100 -3.95 -20.98 -25.93
C SER A 100 -3.20 -19.68 -25.62
N LEU A 101 -2.79 -18.91 -26.64
CA LEU A 101 -2.20 -17.58 -26.47
C LEU A 101 -3.17 -16.61 -25.81
N GLU A 102 -4.41 -16.54 -26.28
CA GLU A 102 -5.45 -15.68 -25.69
C GLU A 102 -5.65 -16.01 -24.21
N SER A 103 -5.69 -17.30 -23.86
CA SER A 103 -5.85 -17.76 -22.48
C SER A 103 -4.66 -17.32 -21.60
N VAL A 104 -3.42 -17.50 -22.07
CA VAL A 104 -2.21 -17.08 -21.36
C VAL A 104 -2.14 -15.55 -21.21
N HIS A 105 -2.57 -14.81 -22.23
CA HIS A 105 -2.65 -13.36 -22.17
C HIS A 105 -3.63 -12.89 -21.10
N ALA A 106 -4.83 -13.48 -21.03
CA ALA A 106 -5.81 -13.15 -20.00
C ALA A 106 -5.28 -13.42 -18.59
N GLU A 107 -4.59 -14.54 -18.40
CA GLU A 107 -3.95 -14.89 -17.13
C GLU A 107 -2.84 -13.88 -16.76
N MET A 108 -1.99 -13.49 -17.71
CA MET A 108 -0.97 -12.46 -17.49
C MET A 108 -1.57 -11.11 -17.11
N SER A 109 -2.64 -10.68 -17.78
CA SER A 109 -3.32 -9.42 -17.44
C SER A 109 -3.87 -9.44 -16.02
N SER A 110 -4.46 -10.56 -15.59
CA SER A 110 -4.97 -10.71 -14.23
C SER A 110 -3.84 -10.63 -13.19
N ILE A 111 -2.68 -11.23 -13.46
CA ILE A 111 -1.51 -11.12 -12.58
C ILE A 111 -1.00 -9.67 -12.52
N ASP A 112 -1.04 -8.94 -13.63
CA ASP A 112 -0.61 -7.55 -13.67
C ASP A 112 -1.50 -6.64 -12.82
N GLU A 113 -2.83 -6.78 -12.93
CA GLU A 113 -3.77 -6.08 -12.05
C GLU A 113 -3.52 -6.40 -10.57
N MET A 114 -3.25 -7.67 -10.23
CA MET A 114 -2.91 -8.06 -8.86
C MET A 114 -1.60 -7.44 -8.38
N LEU A 115 -0.57 -7.38 -9.23
CA LEU A 115 0.73 -6.80 -8.89
C LEU A 115 0.63 -5.28 -8.67
N ASP A 116 -0.14 -4.58 -9.49
CA ASP A 116 -0.38 -3.14 -9.35
C ASP A 116 -1.10 -2.82 -8.04
N GLY A 117 -2.13 -3.61 -7.69
CA GLY A 117 -2.82 -3.49 -6.40
C GLY A 117 -1.87 -3.71 -5.21
N VAL A 118 -1.08 -4.79 -5.26
CA VAL A 118 -0.08 -5.11 -4.22
C VAL A 118 0.97 -4.00 -4.07
N GLN A 119 1.40 -3.39 -5.17
CA GLN A 119 2.35 -2.27 -5.14
C GLN A 119 1.74 -1.05 -4.43
N SER A 120 0.50 -0.69 -4.76
CA SER A 120 -0.23 0.40 -4.10
C SER A 120 -0.37 0.15 -2.60
N ASP A 121 -0.81 -1.05 -2.22
CA ASP A 121 -0.98 -1.42 -0.80
C ASP A 121 0.35 -1.43 -0.04
N CYS A 122 1.44 -1.88 -0.67
CA CYS A 122 2.78 -1.81 -0.08
C CYS A 122 3.17 -0.36 0.23
N GLN A 123 2.93 0.57 -0.70
CA GLN A 123 3.27 1.98 -0.49
C GLN A 123 2.47 2.55 0.68
N ARG A 124 1.15 2.31 0.72
CA ARG A 124 0.29 2.76 1.83
C ARG A 124 0.73 2.18 3.18
N LEU A 125 1.11 0.90 3.21
CA LEU A 125 1.63 0.25 4.42
C LEU A 125 2.98 0.85 4.85
N GLN A 126 3.87 1.15 3.92
CA GLN A 126 5.15 1.81 4.21
C GLN A 126 4.97 3.22 4.79
N ASP A 127 4.03 4.00 4.24
CA ASP A 127 3.72 5.33 4.75
C ASP A 127 3.17 5.27 6.17
N LYS A 128 2.28 4.31 6.44
CA LYS A 128 1.79 4.04 7.81
C LYS A 128 2.87 3.57 8.77
N LEU A 129 3.78 2.72 8.31
CA LEU A 129 4.90 2.28 9.12
C LEU A 129 5.80 3.47 9.50
N ALA A 130 6.05 4.40 8.57
CA ALA A 130 6.80 5.62 8.84
C ALA A 130 6.07 6.56 9.83
N GLU A 131 4.74 6.69 9.70
CA GLU A 131 3.88 7.39 10.67
C GLU A 131 4.01 6.76 12.07
N ALA A 132 3.87 5.44 12.19
CA ALA A 132 3.96 4.71 13.44
C ALA A 132 5.35 4.86 14.10
N LYS A 133 6.44 4.79 13.32
CA LYS A 133 7.81 4.96 13.83
C LYS A 133 8.07 6.36 14.37
N ARG A 134 7.61 7.41 13.67
CA ARG A 134 7.73 8.80 14.18
C ARG A 134 6.96 9.00 15.47
N ARG A 135 5.75 8.45 15.56
CA ARG A 135 4.97 8.50 16.80
C ARG A 135 5.65 7.76 17.94
N GLN A 136 6.23 6.59 17.67
CA GLN A 136 7.01 5.85 18.66
C GLN A 136 8.17 6.69 19.19
N GLU A 137 8.92 7.35 18.31
CA GLU A 137 10.03 8.22 18.69
C GLU A 137 9.57 9.39 19.57
N SER A 138 8.50 10.08 19.17
CA SER A 138 7.90 11.16 19.97
C SER A 138 7.51 10.67 21.38
N MET A 139 6.88 9.50 21.50
CA MET A 139 6.50 8.93 22.80
C MET A 139 7.70 8.63 23.69
N VAL A 140 8.75 8.03 23.12
CA VAL A 140 10.00 7.75 23.85
C VAL A 140 10.68 9.04 24.31
N LEU A 141 10.72 10.07 23.46
CA LEU A 141 11.30 11.37 23.82
C LEU A 141 10.48 12.07 24.91
N ARG A 142 9.14 12.03 24.86
CA ARG A 142 8.27 12.56 25.92
C ARG A 142 8.53 11.87 27.26
N GLN A 143 8.65 10.54 27.26
CA GLN A 143 8.97 9.77 28.45
C GLN A 143 10.33 10.16 29.02
N GLN A 144 11.37 10.22 28.18
CA GLN A 144 12.72 10.64 28.59
C GLN A 144 12.72 12.07 29.15
N SER A 145 12.00 13.00 28.52
CA SER A 145 11.89 14.38 29.00
C SER A 145 11.17 14.46 30.35
N ALA A 146 10.13 13.65 30.56
CA ALA A 146 9.48 13.53 31.87
C ALA A 146 10.44 12.98 32.94
N GLU A 147 11.24 11.97 32.63
CA GLU A 147 12.26 11.43 33.53
C GLU A 147 13.37 12.44 33.85
N VAL A 148 13.85 13.17 32.84
CA VAL A 148 14.85 14.23 33.01
C VAL A 148 14.28 15.33 33.91
N ARG A 149 13.03 15.76 33.72
CA ARG A 149 12.35 16.72 34.62
C ARG A 149 12.31 16.24 36.05
N LEU A 150 11.97 14.97 36.28
CA LEU A 150 11.95 14.38 37.62
C LEU A 150 13.34 14.34 38.25
N LYS A 151 14.37 13.94 37.51
CA LYS A 151 15.76 13.92 37.97
C LYS A 151 16.30 15.32 38.26
N ALA A 152 16.00 16.29 37.38
CA ALA A 152 16.38 17.68 37.55
C ALA A 152 15.75 18.27 38.82
N ARG A 153 14.44 18.06 39.06
CA ARG A 153 13.77 18.47 40.31
C ARG A 153 14.45 17.88 41.56
N ARG A 154 14.80 16.59 41.52
CA ARG A 154 15.53 15.93 42.63
C ARG A 154 16.96 16.47 42.82
N THR A 155 17.62 16.92 41.75
CA THR A 155 19.01 17.43 41.78
C THR A 155 19.09 18.91 42.16
N ILE A 156 18.06 19.69 41.80
CA ILE A 156 17.88 21.06 42.29
C ILE A 156 17.77 21.05 43.82
N ASP A 157 17.06 20.07 44.37
CA ASP A 157 16.93 19.84 45.82
C ASP A 157 18.29 19.51 46.50
N THR A 158 19.30 19.08 45.73
CA THR A 158 20.65 18.74 46.22
C THR A 158 21.75 19.75 45.84
N GLY A 159 21.39 20.89 45.22
CA GLY A 159 22.28 22.05 45.06
C GLY A 159 23.12 22.15 43.77
N ASN A 160 22.89 21.31 42.75
CA ASN A 160 23.61 21.38 41.46
C ASN A 160 22.66 21.79 40.31
N ILE A 161 22.33 23.07 40.25
CA ILE A 161 21.18 23.62 39.50
C ILE A 161 21.53 23.90 38.02
N ASP A 162 22.68 24.54 37.74
CA ASP A 162 22.98 25.09 36.41
C ASP A 162 23.18 24.01 35.32
N ASN A 163 23.83 22.90 35.65
CA ASN A 163 24.05 21.79 34.71
C ASN A 163 22.75 21.01 34.44
N ALA A 164 21.87 20.91 35.44
CA ALA A 164 20.57 20.26 35.29
C ALA A 164 19.65 21.04 34.35
N ILE A 165 19.65 22.38 34.44
CA ILE A 165 18.86 23.27 33.58
C ILE A 165 19.33 23.19 32.12
N ALA A 166 20.63 23.32 31.85
CA ALA A 166 21.16 23.30 30.48
C ALA A 166 20.91 21.96 29.74
N ARG A 167 20.94 20.83 30.46
CA ARG A 167 20.58 19.52 29.89
C ARG A 167 19.10 19.43 29.59
N PHE A 168 18.26 19.93 30.50
CA PHE A 168 16.81 19.91 30.33
C PHE A 168 16.36 20.72 29.09
N GLU A 169 16.88 21.93 28.90
CA GLU A 169 16.54 22.78 27.74
C GLU A 169 16.85 22.10 26.39
N ARG A 170 18.01 21.44 26.28
CA ARG A 170 18.38 20.70 25.06
C ARG A 170 17.43 19.53 24.76
N TYR A 171 17.00 18.81 25.80
CA TYR A 171 16.02 17.73 25.64
C TYR A 171 14.66 18.27 25.24
N GLN A 172 14.23 19.39 25.80
CA GLN A 172 12.96 20.02 25.46
C GLN A 172 12.93 20.45 23.99
N GLN A 173 13.97 21.13 23.50
CA GLN A 173 14.08 21.50 22.07
C GLN A 173 13.98 20.29 21.14
N LYS A 174 14.57 19.16 21.53
CA LYS A 174 14.51 17.92 20.72
C LYS A 174 13.11 17.29 20.72
N VAL A 175 12.42 17.33 21.85
CA VAL A 175 11.02 16.88 21.95
C VAL A 175 10.14 17.75 21.05
N ASP A 176 10.25 19.07 21.16
CA ASP A 176 9.45 20.02 20.40
C ASP A 176 9.67 19.84 18.89
N GLN A 177 10.91 19.60 18.45
CA GLN A 177 11.21 19.33 17.05
C GLN A 177 10.52 18.06 16.53
N VAL A 178 10.62 16.95 17.26
CA VAL A 178 10.01 15.67 16.82
C VAL A 178 8.49 15.74 16.84
N GLU A 179 7.91 16.44 17.81
CA GLU A 179 6.46 16.68 17.84
C GLU A 179 5.99 17.53 16.66
N ALA A 180 6.72 18.59 16.32
CA ALA A 180 6.43 19.41 15.15
C ALA A 180 6.53 18.61 13.84
N GLU A 181 7.48 17.69 13.72
CA GLU A 181 7.59 16.80 12.55
C GLU A 181 6.41 15.82 12.43
N VAL A 182 5.90 15.31 13.57
CA VAL A 182 4.70 14.47 13.60
C VAL A 182 3.47 15.28 13.20
N GLU A 183 3.29 16.48 13.76
CA GLU A 183 2.17 17.37 13.44
C GLU A 183 2.18 17.82 11.97
N ALA A 184 3.35 18.16 11.43
CA ALA A 184 3.49 18.53 10.03
C ALA A 184 3.10 17.39 9.08
N PHE A 185 3.42 16.14 9.45
CA PHE A 185 3.02 14.97 8.68
C PHE A 185 1.50 14.73 8.71
N ASP A 186 0.88 14.86 9.88
CA ASP A 186 -0.58 14.74 10.03
C ASP A 186 -1.31 15.86 9.27
N PHE A 187 -0.77 17.08 9.27
CA PHE A 187 -1.30 18.21 8.49
C PHE A 187 -1.19 17.98 6.98
N ALA A 188 -0.04 17.50 6.49
CA ALA A 188 0.17 17.23 5.07
C ALA A 188 -0.77 16.15 4.52
N LYS A 189 -1.09 15.13 5.34
CA LYS A 189 -2.04 14.07 4.99
C LYS A 189 -3.47 14.59 4.85
N ASN A 190 -3.90 15.47 5.76
CA ASN A 190 -5.21 16.12 5.70
C ASN A 190 -5.36 17.08 4.50
N GLN A 191 -4.24 17.54 3.92
CA GLN A 191 -4.23 18.38 2.72
C GLN A 191 -3.92 17.63 1.42
N SER A 192 -3.83 16.30 1.41
CA SER A 192 -3.57 15.57 0.16
C SER A 192 -4.61 15.92 -0.91
N LEU A 193 -4.17 16.12 -2.16
CA LEU A 193 -5.02 16.50 -3.29
C LEU A 193 -6.22 15.55 -3.44
N GLU A 194 -6.01 14.27 -3.14
CA GLU A 194 -7.01 13.21 -3.17
C GLU A 194 -8.08 13.38 -2.08
N SER A 195 -7.71 13.84 -0.88
CA SER A 195 -8.67 14.21 0.18
C SER A 195 -9.46 15.46 -0.19
N GLN A 196 -8.82 16.45 -0.83
CA GLN A 196 -9.50 17.67 -1.31
C GLN A 196 -10.47 17.36 -2.45
N ILE A 197 -10.12 16.45 -3.35
CA ILE A 197 -11.01 16.00 -4.44
C ILE A 197 -12.18 15.19 -3.87
N ALA A 198 -11.95 14.28 -2.92
CA ALA A 198 -13.02 13.53 -2.27
C ALA A 198 -14.00 14.41 -1.46
N GLU A 199 -13.51 15.51 -0.86
CA GLU A 199 -14.39 16.51 -0.24
C GLU A 199 -15.21 17.28 -1.28
N LEU A 200 -14.63 17.63 -2.43
CA LEU A 200 -15.35 18.29 -3.52
C LEU A 200 -16.42 17.37 -4.13
N GLU A 201 -16.11 16.10 -4.37
CA GLU A 201 -17.08 15.12 -4.89
C GLU A 201 -18.23 14.90 -3.91
N ASN A 202 -17.96 14.86 -2.60
CA ASN A 202 -19.01 14.75 -1.58
C ASN A 202 -19.85 16.02 -1.49
N GLN A 203 -19.26 17.20 -1.62
CA GLN A 203 -20.02 18.46 -1.66
C GLN A 203 -20.94 18.50 -2.87
N ASP A 204 -20.46 18.13 -4.06
CA ASP A 204 -21.28 18.05 -5.27
C ASP A 204 -22.43 17.05 -5.13
N LEU A 205 -22.19 15.89 -4.51
CA LEU A 205 -23.24 14.89 -4.26
C LEU A 205 -24.30 15.41 -3.29
N ILE A 206 -23.89 16.10 -2.22
CA ILE A 206 -24.80 16.70 -1.23
C ILE A 206 -25.61 17.83 -1.87
N GLU A 207 -24.98 18.65 -2.71
CA GLU A 207 -25.63 19.75 -3.42
C GLU A 207 -26.67 19.22 -4.43
N GLN A 208 -26.35 18.13 -5.15
CA GLN A 208 -27.31 17.44 -6.02
C GLN A 208 -28.50 16.87 -5.24
N GLN A 209 -28.25 16.19 -4.11
CA GLN A 209 -29.33 15.68 -3.26
C GLN A 209 -30.21 16.80 -2.68
N LEU A 210 -29.60 17.94 -2.32
CA LEU A 210 -30.33 19.11 -1.84
C LEU A 210 -31.19 19.75 -2.94
N GLN A 211 -30.68 19.81 -4.18
CA GLN A 211 -31.46 20.27 -5.33
C GLN A 211 -32.63 19.34 -5.66
N GLU A 212 -32.44 18.03 -5.58
CA GLU A 212 -33.54 17.06 -5.75
C GLU A 212 -34.60 17.20 -4.66
N MET A 213 -34.20 17.41 -3.40
CA MET A 213 -35.14 17.70 -2.32
C MET A 213 -35.88 19.02 -2.52
N LYS A 214 -35.20 20.09 -2.94
CA LYS A 214 -35.85 21.37 -3.26
C LYS A 214 -36.86 21.23 -4.41
N LYS A 215 -36.56 20.47 -5.46
CA LYS A 215 -37.50 20.18 -6.55
C LYS A 215 -38.73 19.41 -6.07
N LYS A 216 -38.58 18.51 -5.10
CA LYS A 216 -39.70 17.77 -4.48
C LYS A 216 -40.57 18.64 -3.57
N VAL A 217 -39.99 19.64 -2.88
CA VAL A 217 -40.74 20.58 -2.03
C VAL A 217 -41.45 21.67 -2.82
N VAL A 218 -40.94 22.04 -4.00
CA VAL A 218 -41.57 23.06 -4.88
C VAL A 218 -42.71 22.48 -5.74
N ASN A 219 -42.74 21.15 -5.94
CA ASN A 219 -43.78 20.44 -6.71
C ASN A 219 -44.85 19.75 -5.83
N GLY A 220 -44.92 20.07 -4.53
CA GLY A 220 -45.99 19.64 -3.61
C GLY A 220 -46.71 20.86 -3.04
#